data_AF-A0A521KBU9-F1
#
_entry.id   AF-A0A521KBU9-F1
#
_cell.length_a   1.000
_cell.length_b   1.000
_cell.length_c   1.000
_cell.angle_alpha   90.00
_cell.angle_beta   90.00
_cell.angle_gamma   90.00
#
_symmetry.space_group_name_H-M   'P 1'
#
loop_
_entity.id
_entity.type
_entity.pdbx_description
1 polymer ?
#
loop_
_entity_poly.entity_id
_entity_poly.type
_entity_poly.pdbx_seq_one_letter_code
_entity_poly.pdbx_strand_id
1 'polypeptide(L)'
;MLSAACLIVAGLVPPSPTAAATPRAVAQRPTEREARAVWLGLDSPALQSQASIAEAMDNLAAWGFNTVFVQVLDGSKTLYPSPVLAAETGRAVDARFEQRD
;
A
#
# COMPACT_ATOMS: atom_id res chain seq x y z
N MET A 1 -32.20 -51.16 -31.05
CA MET A 1 -30.90 -50.95 -31.71
C MET A 1 -31.06 -49.85 -32.75
N LEU A 2 -30.52 -48.66 -32.51
CA LEU A 2 -29.54 -47.98 -33.37
C LEU A 2 -29.16 -46.63 -32.72
N SER A 3 -27.85 -46.41 -32.69
CA SER A 3 -27.12 -45.32 -32.04
C SER A 3 -27.28 -43.99 -32.78
N ALA A 4 -27.53 -42.89 -32.06
CA ALA A 4 -27.48 -41.54 -32.60
C ALA A 4 -26.05 -41.00 -32.49
N ALA A 5 -25.46 -40.70 -33.65
CA ALA A 5 -24.09 -40.25 -33.79
C ALA A 5 -23.89 -38.83 -33.22
N CYS A 6 -22.78 -38.69 -32.51
CA CYS A 6 -22.21 -37.48 -31.96
C CYS A 6 -21.72 -36.55 -33.08
N LEU A 7 -22.11 -35.27 -33.07
CA LEU A 7 -21.51 -34.23 -33.90
C LEU A 7 -20.90 -33.16 -32.99
N ILE A 8 -19.59 -33.29 -32.69
CA ILE A 8 -18.83 -32.25 -32.01
C ILE A 8 -18.32 -31.28 -33.07
N VAL A 9 -18.83 -30.04 -33.03
CA VAL A 9 -18.27 -28.93 -33.81
C VAL A 9 -17.01 -28.45 -33.09
N ALA A 10 -15.85 -28.85 -33.59
CA ALA A 10 -14.56 -28.34 -33.14
C ALA A 10 -14.39 -26.89 -33.62
N GLY A 11 -14.63 -25.92 -32.73
CA GLY A 11 -14.33 -24.51 -32.97
C GLY A 11 -12.83 -24.30 -33.04
N LEU A 12 -12.34 -23.84 -34.20
CA LEU A 12 -10.97 -23.43 -34.42
C LEU A 12 -10.71 -22.11 -33.67
N VAL A 13 -10.13 -22.18 -32.47
CA VAL A 13 -9.62 -20.99 -31.77
C VAL A 13 -8.29 -20.61 -32.40
N PRO A 14 -8.15 -19.41 -32.99
CA PRO A 14 -6.85 -18.97 -33.50
C PRO A 14 -5.86 -18.78 -32.33
N PRO A 15 -4.58 -19.12 -32.50
CA PRO A 15 -3.59 -18.87 -31.46
C PRO A 15 -3.45 -17.36 -31.23
N SER A 16 -3.60 -16.92 -29.98
CA SER A 16 -3.27 -15.55 -29.59
C SER A 16 -1.82 -15.24 -29.95
N PRO A 17 -1.52 -14.05 -30.51
CA PRO A 17 -0.14 -13.65 -30.74
C PRO A 17 0.56 -13.53 -29.39
N THR A 18 1.55 -14.38 -29.14
CA THR A 18 2.49 -14.24 -28.03
C THR A 18 3.17 -12.89 -28.18
N ALA A 19 2.76 -11.92 -27.35
CA ALA A 19 3.45 -10.64 -27.26
C ALA A 19 4.91 -10.93 -26.86
N ALA A 20 5.85 -10.63 -27.76
CA ALA A 20 7.26 -10.73 -27.46
C ALA A 20 7.55 -9.84 -26.25
N ALA A 21 8.03 -10.44 -25.16
CA ALA A 21 8.41 -9.69 -23.97
C ALA A 21 9.62 -8.81 -24.32
N THR A 22 9.39 -7.50 -24.41
CA THR A 22 10.49 -6.52 -24.40
C THR A 22 11.35 -6.81 -23.17
N PRO A 23 12.68 -6.99 -23.31
CA PRO A 23 13.54 -7.15 -22.15
C PRO A 23 13.38 -5.90 -21.28
N ARG A 24 12.73 -6.07 -20.12
CA ARG A 24 12.60 -5.02 -19.13
C ARG A 24 14.02 -4.72 -18.66
N ALA A 25 14.55 -3.56 -19.04
CA ALA A 25 15.79 -3.06 -18.48
C ALA A 25 15.66 -3.11 -16.96
N VAL A 26 16.41 -4.01 -16.33
CA VAL A 26 16.56 -4.01 -14.87
C VAL A 26 17.35 -2.76 -14.59
N ALA A 27 16.67 -1.67 -14.26
CA ALA A 27 17.30 -0.50 -13.68
C ALA A 27 18.17 -1.02 -12.53
N GLN A 28 19.48 -0.87 -12.66
CA GLN A 28 20.39 -1.18 -11.58
C GLN A 28 20.01 -0.25 -10.44
N ARG A 29 19.31 -0.79 -9.43
CA ARG A 29 19.03 -0.02 -8.22
C ARG A 29 20.39 0.37 -7.65
N PRO A 30 20.57 1.63 -7.21
CA PRO A 30 21.73 1.99 -6.40
C PRO A 30 21.92 0.89 -5.37
N THR A 31 23.15 0.39 -5.16
CA THR A 31 23.45 -0.68 -4.18
C THR A 31 22.62 -0.43 -2.93
N GLU A 32 21.51 -1.18 -2.80
CA GLU A 32 20.42 -0.79 -1.90
C GLU A 32 20.99 -0.93 -0.50
N ARG A 33 21.15 0.19 0.22
CA ARG A 33 21.42 0.13 1.65
C ARG A 33 20.36 -0.81 2.24
N GLU A 34 20.79 -1.75 3.07
CA GLU A 34 19.89 -2.68 3.77
C GLU A 34 18.69 -1.89 4.33
N ALA A 35 17.47 -2.34 4.00
CA ALA A 35 16.27 -1.69 4.50
C ALA A 35 16.17 -1.88 6.01
N ARG A 36 16.16 -0.78 6.75
CA ARG A 36 16.00 -0.75 8.20
C ARG A 36 14.74 0.04 8.48
N ALA A 37 13.63 -0.67 8.52
CA ALA A 37 12.31 -0.07 8.57
C ALA A 37 11.65 -0.21 9.95
N VAL A 38 10.86 0.78 10.32
CA VAL A 38 9.98 0.75 11.51
C VAL A 38 8.54 1.05 11.10
N TRP A 39 7.57 0.42 11.77
CA TRP A 39 6.15 0.72 11.63
C TRP A 39 5.70 1.63 12.78
N LEU A 40 5.05 2.76 12.47
CA LEU A 40 4.36 3.61 13.43
C LEU A 40 2.85 3.48 13.27
N GLY A 41 2.20 2.89 14.27
CA GLY A 41 0.73 2.79 14.32
C GLY A 41 0.09 4.12 14.70
N LEU A 42 -1.22 4.27 14.45
CA LEU A 42 -1.96 5.50 14.82
C LEU A 42 -1.87 5.83 16.32
N ASP A 43 -1.70 4.83 17.17
CA ASP A 43 -1.64 5.02 18.62
C ASP A 43 -0.22 5.40 19.11
N SER A 44 0.75 5.54 18.20
CA SER A 44 2.12 5.89 18.55
C SER A 44 2.21 7.30 19.15
N PRO A 45 2.93 7.48 20.28
CA PRO A 45 3.25 8.80 20.81
C PRO A 45 3.99 9.69 19.79
N ALA A 46 4.74 9.08 18.88
CA ALA A 46 5.47 9.79 17.83
C ALA A 46 4.56 10.57 16.88
N LEU A 47 3.26 10.23 16.77
CA LEU A 47 2.33 10.86 15.83
C LEU A 47 1.43 11.94 16.46
N GLN A 48 1.61 12.23 17.76
CA GLN A 48 0.72 13.11 18.53
C GLN A 48 0.93 14.61 18.26
N SER A 49 2.11 15.02 17.81
CA SER A 49 2.43 16.42 17.51
C SER A 49 3.53 16.52 16.44
N GLN A 50 3.67 17.68 15.78
CA GLN A 50 4.81 17.95 14.90
C GLN A 50 6.16 17.79 15.62
N ALA A 51 6.26 18.25 16.87
CA ALA A 51 7.47 18.15 17.68
C ALA A 51 7.84 16.68 17.97
N SER A 52 6.85 15.86 18.34
CA SER A 52 7.06 14.43 18.60
C SER A 52 7.46 13.66 17.32
N ILE A 53 6.93 14.06 16.16
CA ILE A 53 7.35 13.49 14.87
C ILE A 53 8.83 13.81 14.62
N ALA A 54 9.23 15.07 14.78
CA ALA A 54 10.61 15.50 14.56
C ALA A 54 11.59 14.75 15.48
N GLU A 55 11.30 14.71 16.78
CA GLU A 55 12.09 13.97 17.76
C GLU A 55 12.18 12.47 17.42
N ALA A 56 11.08 11.85 17.01
CA ALA A 56 11.07 10.45 16.62
C ALA A 56 11.92 10.20 15.37
N MET A 57 11.87 11.08 14.36
CA MET A 57 12.69 10.95 13.15
C MET A 57 14.19 11.08 13.46
N ASP A 58 14.56 12.03 14.32
CA ASP A 58 15.95 12.21 14.77
C ASP A 58 16.48 10.96 15.48
N ASN A 59 15.68 10.41 16.42
CA ASN A 59 16.03 9.19 17.14
C ASN A 59 16.15 7.98 16.21
N LEU A 60 15.20 7.80 15.29
CA LEU A 60 15.21 6.70 14.32
C LEU A 60 16.42 6.78 13.39
N ALA A 61 16.77 7.98 12.92
CA ALA A 61 17.97 8.20 12.14
C ALA A 61 19.25 7.89 12.93
N ALA A 62 19.33 8.32 14.20
CA ALA A 62 20.46 8.03 15.08
C ALA A 62 20.64 6.52 15.34
N TRP A 63 19.54 5.75 15.38
CA TRP A 63 19.56 4.29 15.51
C TRP A 63 19.78 3.55 14.19
N GLY A 64 19.87 4.27 13.07
CA GLY A 64 20.17 3.72 11.75
C GLY A 64 18.96 3.17 11.01
N PHE A 65 17.73 3.51 11.42
CA PHE A 65 16.55 3.30 10.58
C PHE A 65 16.59 4.26 9.40
N ASN A 66 16.23 3.74 8.22
CA ASN A 66 16.24 4.51 6.97
C ASN A 66 14.86 4.55 6.29
N THR A 67 13.87 3.88 6.87
CA THR A 67 12.51 3.79 6.33
C THR A 67 11.50 3.80 7.47
N VAL A 68 10.41 4.55 7.32
CA VAL A 68 9.30 4.58 8.30
C VAL A 68 8.00 4.30 7.56
N PHE A 69 7.27 3.28 8.01
CA PHE A 69 5.91 2.99 7.56
C PHE A 69 4.94 3.58 8.56
N VAL A 70 4.23 4.63 8.15
CA VAL A 70 3.20 5.27 8.98
C VAL A 70 1.85 4.69 8.61
N GLN A 71 1.15 4.13 9.59
CA GLN A 71 -0.25 3.76 9.43
C GLN A 71 -1.10 5.03 9.37
N VAL A 72 -1.72 5.29 8.22
CA VAL A 72 -2.57 6.48 8.02
C VAL A 72 -4.07 6.19 8.12
N LEU A 73 -4.44 4.91 8.16
CA LEU A 73 -5.81 4.40 8.23
C LEU A 73 -5.84 3.12 9.09
N ASP A 74 -6.78 3.07 10.03
CA ASP A 74 -7.09 1.88 10.82
C ASP A 74 -8.62 1.77 11.02
N GLY A 75 -9.24 0.78 10.39
CA GLY A 75 -10.70 0.66 10.35
C GLY A 75 -11.35 1.94 9.81
N SER A 76 -12.13 2.63 10.65
CA SER A 76 -12.81 3.90 10.35
C SER A 76 -12.09 5.14 10.90
N LYS A 77 -10.79 5.03 11.21
CA LYS A 77 -9.97 6.12 11.76
C LYS A 77 -8.85 6.48 10.81
N THR A 78 -8.70 7.76 10.48
CA THR A 78 -7.59 8.27 9.66
C THR A 78 -6.72 9.25 10.44
N LEU A 79 -5.44 9.32 10.06
CA LEU A 79 -4.48 10.33 10.52
C LEU A 79 -4.73 11.71 9.88
N TYR A 80 -5.47 11.76 8.78
CA TYR A 80 -5.69 12.97 7.98
C TYR A 80 -7.17 13.13 7.63
N PRO A 81 -7.65 14.38 7.40
CA PRO A 81 -9.01 14.63 6.92
C PRO A 81 -9.28 13.95 5.56
N SER A 82 -10.21 13.01 5.54
CA SER A 82 -10.62 12.26 4.36
C SER A 82 -12.11 12.48 4.06
N PRO A 83 -12.46 13.13 2.93
CA PRO A 83 -13.86 13.31 2.55
C PRO A 83 -14.55 11.98 2.19
N VAL A 84 -13.78 10.99 1.70
CA VAL A 84 -14.29 9.64 1.42
C VAL A 84 -14.68 8.95 2.73
N LEU A 85 -13.82 8.98 3.74
CA LEU A 85 -14.13 8.39 5.03
C LEU A 85 -15.29 9.12 5.72
N ALA A 86 -15.37 10.43 5.58
CA ALA A 86 -16.47 11.23 6.10
C ALA A 86 -17.81 10.82 5.49
N ALA A 87 -17.87 10.56 4.18
CA ALA A 87 -19.09 10.11 3.51
C ALA A 87 -19.57 8.75 4.02
N GLU A 88 -18.63 7.84 4.31
CA GLU A 88 -18.96 6.47 4.75
C GLU A 88 -19.22 6.37 6.27
N THR A 89 -18.57 7.20 7.09
CA THR A 89 -18.52 7.01 8.56
C THR A 89 -19.02 8.23 9.36
N GLY A 90 -19.26 9.37 8.71
CA GLY A 90 -19.58 10.63 9.37
C GLY A 90 -18.40 11.32 10.06
N ARG A 91 -17.19 10.76 9.98
CA ARG A 91 -15.96 11.33 10.54
C ARG A 91 -14.87 11.44 9.48
N ALA A 92 -14.33 12.65 9.30
CA ALA A 92 -13.26 12.89 8.34
C ALA A 92 -11.88 12.48 8.85
N VAL A 93 -11.67 12.50 10.17
CA VAL A 93 -10.38 12.21 10.82
C VAL A 93 -10.66 11.65 12.23
N ASP A 94 -9.71 10.90 12.80
CA ASP A 94 -9.78 10.53 14.21
C ASP A 94 -9.69 11.80 15.08
N ALA A 95 -10.51 11.90 16.13
CA ALA A 95 -10.57 13.10 16.99
C ALA A 95 -9.22 13.45 17.61
N ARG A 96 -8.35 12.46 17.83
CA ARG A 96 -7.00 12.67 18.36
C ARG A 96 -6.12 13.55 17.46
N PHE A 97 -6.42 13.62 16.16
CA PHE A 97 -5.63 14.37 15.18
C PHE A 97 -6.36 15.61 14.64
N GLU A 98 -7.58 15.91 15.10
CA GLU A 98 -8.35 17.08 14.63
C GLU A 98 -7.65 18.41 14.92
N GLN A 99 -6.91 18.46 16.03
CA GLN A 99 -6.15 19.64 16.47
C GLN A 99 -4.66 19.33 16.61
N ARG A 100 -4.15 18.38 15.80
CA ARG A 100 -2.70 18.16 15.76
C ARG A 100 -2.04 19.44 15.24
N ASP A 101 -1.15 19.97 16.06
CA ASP A 101 -0.41 21.22 15.86
C ASP A 101 0.41 21.25 14.58
#